data_AF-A0A915M424-F1
#
_entry.id   AF-A0A915M424-F1
#
_cell.length_a   1.000
_cell.length_b   1.000
_cell.length_c   1.000
_cell.angle_alpha   90.00
_cell.angle_beta   90.00
_cell.angle_gamma   90.00
#
_symmetry.space_group_name_H-M   'P 1'
#
loop_
_entity.id
_entity.type
_entity.pdbx_description
1 polymer ?
#
loop_
_entity_poly.entity_id
_entity_poly.type
_entity_poly.pdbx_seq_one_letter_code
_entity_poly.pdbx_strand_id
1 'polypeptide(L)'
;MESTFSVVHGIHFQDFPSTAEILGESYKPVVDVLMTHSPPLGHSDLPPRGDRMGDADLLNVVEKAVKPRVHVFGHTHEPKPVATTNGETLFINAAICSDKNTPLNNPVLFDLPLPEGEKKE
;
A
#
# COMPACT_ATOMS: atom_id res chain seq x y z
N MET A 1 -8.41 -20.00 -8.32
CA MET A 1 -8.55 -19.32 -9.62
C MET A 1 -7.20 -18.68 -9.84
N GLU A 2 -6.36 -19.32 -10.64
CA GLU A 2 -4.97 -18.89 -10.84
C GLU A 2 -4.94 -17.62 -11.69
N SER A 3 -4.13 -16.66 -11.26
CA SER A 3 -3.98 -15.35 -11.90
C SER A 3 -2.54 -15.21 -12.37
N THR A 4 -2.37 -14.85 -13.63
CA THR A 4 -1.07 -14.68 -14.34
C THR A 4 -0.54 -13.24 -14.25
N PHE A 5 0.79 -13.06 -14.35
CA PHE A 5 1.51 -11.78 -14.11
C PHE A 5 2.31 -11.24 -15.32
N SER A 6 2.57 -9.93 -15.30
CA SER A 6 3.48 -9.19 -16.19
C SER A 6 4.23 -8.09 -15.42
N VAL A 7 5.51 -7.85 -15.74
CA VAL A 7 6.42 -6.91 -15.06
C VAL A 7 6.42 -5.53 -15.76
N VAL A 8 6.26 -4.44 -14.98
CA VAL A 8 6.59 -3.06 -15.39
C VAL A 8 7.36 -2.41 -14.23
N HIS A 9 8.45 -1.70 -14.52
CA HIS A 9 9.26 -1.00 -13.51
C HIS A 9 8.40 -0.08 -12.63
N GLY A 10 8.54 -0.18 -11.30
CA GLY A 10 8.07 0.85 -10.35
C GLY A 10 6.72 0.63 -9.67
N ILE A 11 5.99 -0.47 -9.93
CA ILE A 11 4.77 -0.81 -9.18
C ILE A 11 4.75 -2.33 -8.96
N HIS A 12 4.74 -2.77 -7.69
CA HIS A 12 4.76 -4.18 -7.33
C HIS A 12 3.41 -4.61 -6.76
N PHE A 13 2.76 -5.57 -7.40
CA PHE A 13 1.63 -6.34 -6.85
C PHE A 13 2.01 -7.84 -6.88
N GLN A 14 1.66 -8.56 -5.80
CA GLN A 14 2.04 -9.96 -5.46
C GLN A 14 1.93 -10.94 -6.66
N ASP A 15 2.83 -11.90 -6.92
CA ASP A 15 3.40 -12.98 -6.07
C ASP A 15 4.90 -13.27 -6.32
N PHE A 16 5.66 -13.74 -5.31
CA PHE A 16 6.91 -14.52 -5.48
C PHE A 16 7.21 -15.38 -4.21
N PRO A 17 8.00 -16.48 -4.34
CA PRO A 17 8.41 -17.36 -3.25
C PRO A 17 9.38 -16.63 -2.32
N SER A 18 9.78 -17.30 -1.22
CA SER A 18 10.57 -16.70 -0.15
C SER A 18 11.74 -15.86 -0.68
N THR A 19 11.89 -14.66 -0.11
CA THR A 19 12.87 -13.61 -0.44
C THR A 19 14.33 -14.09 -0.61
N ALA A 20 14.66 -15.28 -0.13
CA ALA A 20 15.97 -15.90 -0.22
C ALA A 20 16.37 -16.40 -1.62
N GLU A 21 15.43 -16.71 -2.53
CA GLU A 21 15.78 -17.31 -3.83
C GLU A 21 16.04 -16.30 -4.95
N ILE A 22 15.61 -15.03 -4.80
CA ILE A 22 15.70 -14.02 -5.87
C ILE A 22 16.88 -13.06 -5.66
N LEU A 23 17.34 -12.87 -4.42
CA LEU A 23 18.30 -11.82 -4.09
C LEU A 23 19.68 -12.41 -3.83
N GLY A 24 20.49 -12.50 -4.89
CA GLY A 24 21.91 -12.22 -4.69
C GLY A 24 22.03 -10.91 -3.91
N GLU A 25 22.90 -10.86 -2.90
CA GLU A 25 22.93 -9.94 -1.75
C GLU A 25 22.91 -8.41 -2.04
N SER A 26 22.76 -7.97 -3.30
CA SER A 26 22.91 -6.58 -3.73
C SER A 26 21.69 -5.93 -4.39
N TYR A 27 20.55 -6.62 -4.58
CA TYR A 27 19.33 -5.98 -5.11
C TYR A 27 18.41 -5.57 -3.96
N LYS A 28 18.36 -4.26 -3.67
CA LYS A 28 17.36 -3.67 -2.77
C LYS A 28 16.39 -2.86 -3.64
N PRO A 29 15.24 -3.42 -4.06
CA PRO A 29 14.25 -2.63 -4.75
C PRO A 29 13.74 -1.56 -3.78
N VAL A 30 14.05 -0.29 -4.08
CA VAL A 30 13.49 0.85 -3.34
C VAL A 30 12.07 1.03 -3.87
N VAL A 31 11.09 0.47 -3.15
CA VAL A 31 9.68 0.65 -3.50
C VAL A 31 9.26 2.02 -2.98
N ASP A 32 9.02 2.98 -3.86
CA ASP A 32 8.46 4.27 -3.43
C ASP A 32 6.98 4.13 -3.06
N VAL A 33 6.20 3.46 -3.90
CA VAL A 33 4.75 3.26 -3.73
C VAL A 33 4.41 1.78 -3.80
N LEU A 34 3.93 1.23 -2.69
CA LEU A 34 3.24 -0.06 -2.67
C LEU A 34 1.75 0.17 -2.81
N MET A 35 1.08 -0.68 -3.58
CA MET A 35 -0.37 -0.65 -3.69
C MET A 35 -0.93 -2.04 -3.35
N THR A 36 -2.04 -2.08 -2.61
CA THR A 36 -2.80 -3.31 -2.35
C THR A 36 -4.29 -3.02 -2.41
N HIS A 37 -5.13 -4.05 -2.56
CA HIS A 37 -6.56 -3.85 -2.43
C HIS A 37 -6.96 -3.66 -0.95
N SER A 38 -6.58 -4.62 -0.11
CA SER A 38 -6.92 -4.65 1.31
C SER A 38 -5.90 -3.87 2.18
N PRO A 39 -6.32 -3.32 3.32
CA PRO A 39 -5.45 -2.62 4.25
C PRO A 39 -4.49 -3.57 5.00
N PRO A 40 -3.30 -3.12 5.42
CA PRO A 40 -2.52 -3.80 6.43
C PRO A 40 -3.17 -3.62 7.82
N LEU A 41 -2.92 -4.56 8.73
CA LEU A 41 -3.45 -4.50 10.09
C LEU A 41 -3.10 -3.16 10.78
N GLY A 42 -4.07 -2.56 11.45
CA GLY A 42 -3.90 -1.33 12.23
C GLY A 42 -3.99 -0.02 11.44
N HIS A 43 -4.00 -0.07 10.10
CA HIS A 43 -4.05 1.12 9.24
C HIS A 43 -5.35 1.18 8.44
N SER A 44 -6.30 2.02 8.89
CA SER A 44 -7.61 2.24 8.25
C SER A 44 -8.34 0.93 7.93
N ASP A 45 -8.27 -0.01 8.87
CA ASP A 45 -8.72 -1.40 8.76
C ASP A 45 -9.85 -1.77 9.72
N LEU A 46 -10.26 -0.85 10.58
CA LEU A 46 -11.34 -1.03 11.54
C LEU A 46 -12.64 -0.50 10.93
N PRO A 47 -13.68 -1.31 10.67
CA PRO A 47 -14.97 -0.84 10.18
C PRO A 47 -15.85 -0.23 11.29
N PRO A 48 -17.01 0.40 10.97
CA PRO A 48 -17.74 1.20 11.96
C PRO A 48 -18.40 0.31 13.01
N ARG A 49 -18.57 -0.96 12.64
CA ARG A 49 -19.05 -2.07 13.44
C ARG A 49 -18.29 -3.31 12.98
N GLY A 50 -17.79 -4.09 13.93
CA GLY A 50 -17.10 -5.34 13.67
C GLY A 50 -15.63 -5.29 14.06
N ASP A 51 -14.92 -6.36 13.68
CA ASP A 51 -13.51 -6.54 13.96
C ASP A 51 -12.64 -5.95 12.84
N ARG A 52 -11.35 -5.77 13.14
CA ARG A 52 -10.36 -5.32 12.15
C ARG A 52 -10.29 -6.30 10.98
N MET A 53 -10.19 -5.75 9.78
CA MET A 53 -10.09 -6.48 8.52
C MET A 53 -8.68 -6.45 7.91
N GLY A 54 -7.72 -5.81 8.59
CA GLY A 54 -6.39 -5.63 8.06
C GLY A 54 -5.54 -6.88 8.14
N ASP A 55 -4.67 -7.06 7.15
CA ASP A 55 -3.80 -8.22 7.02
C ASP A 55 -2.51 -8.03 7.84
N ALA A 56 -2.29 -8.93 8.80
CA ALA A 56 -1.12 -8.90 9.70
C ALA A 56 0.18 -9.30 8.98
N ASP A 57 0.11 -10.20 8.00
CA ASP A 57 1.26 -10.61 7.21
C ASP A 57 1.66 -9.51 6.24
N LEU A 58 0.69 -8.82 5.65
CA LEU A 58 0.94 -7.63 4.85
C LEU A 58 1.64 -6.53 5.67
N LEU A 59 1.17 -6.26 6.89
CA LEU A 59 1.84 -5.31 7.79
C LEU A 59 3.30 -5.72 8.04
N ASN A 60 3.54 -7.00 8.36
CA ASN A 60 4.88 -7.52 8.57
C ASN A 60 5.78 -7.32 7.35
N VAL A 61 5.29 -7.60 6.14
CA VAL A 61 6.03 -7.40 4.89
C VAL A 61 6.34 -5.92 4.66
N VAL A 62 5.36 -5.04 4.87
CA VAL A 62 5.52 -3.59 4.69
C VAL A 62 6.56 -3.04 5.66
N GLU A 63 6.48 -3.38 6.94
CA GLU A 63 7.36 -2.79 7.96
C GLU A 63 8.76 -3.40 8.00
N LYS A 64 8.91 -4.68 7.69
CA LYS A 64 10.17 -5.42 7.90
C LYS A 64 10.96 -5.66 6.62
N ALA A 65 10.28 -5.80 5.48
CA ALA A 65 10.93 -6.18 4.23
C ALA A 65 10.94 -5.05 3.20
N VAL A 66 9.75 -4.56 2.82
CA VAL A 66 9.59 -3.63 1.71
C VAL A 66 9.90 -2.18 2.12
N LYS A 67 9.37 -1.73 3.26
CA LYS A 67 9.50 -0.37 3.79
C LYS A 67 9.23 0.70 2.73
N PRO A 68 8.05 0.68 2.08
CA PRO A 68 7.75 1.64 1.04
C PRO A 68 7.58 3.04 1.64
N ARG A 69 7.78 4.09 0.84
CA ARG A 69 7.53 5.46 1.30
C ARG A 69 6.05 5.72 1.45
N VAL A 70 5.25 5.17 0.54
CA VAL A 70 3.78 5.23 0.57
C VAL A 70 3.20 3.84 0.32
N HIS A 71 2.20 3.46 1.11
CA HIS A 71 1.37 2.29 0.88
C HIS A 71 -0.07 2.73 0.66
N VAL A 72 -0.57 2.56 -0.56
CA VAL A 72 -1.94 2.93 -0.94
C VAL A 72 -2.82 1.69 -0.99
N PHE A 73 -3.99 1.75 -0.36
CA PHE A 73 -4.96 0.65 -0.38
C PHE A 73 -6.40 1.17 -0.35
N GLY A 74 -7.37 0.26 -0.39
CA GLY A 74 -8.80 0.59 -0.32
C GLY A 74 -9.53 -0.43 0.56
N HIS A 75 -10.63 -0.98 0.02
CA HIS A 75 -11.47 -2.02 0.64
C HIS A 75 -12.30 -1.56 1.86
N THR A 76 -11.72 -0.78 2.76
CA THR A 76 -12.43 -0.22 3.91
C THR A 76 -13.07 1.12 3.54
N HIS A 77 -14.40 1.14 3.35
CA HIS A 77 -15.14 2.29 2.83
C HIS A 77 -15.46 3.37 3.90
N GLU A 78 -14.69 3.39 4.99
CA GLU A 78 -14.97 4.16 6.20
C GLU A 78 -14.63 5.66 6.13
N PRO A 79 -15.33 6.51 6.91
CA PRO A 79 -15.03 7.91 7.04
C PRO A 79 -14.15 8.20 8.28
N LYS A 80 -12.84 7.85 8.26
CA LYS A 80 -11.70 8.42 9.08
C LYS A 80 -10.54 7.40 9.27
N PRO A 81 -9.29 7.88 9.54
CA PRO A 81 -8.56 8.89 8.79
C PRO A 81 -8.13 8.34 7.42
N VAL A 82 -8.04 9.24 6.43
CA VAL A 82 -7.60 8.93 5.06
C VAL A 82 -6.15 8.46 5.02
N ALA A 83 -5.33 8.90 5.99
CA ALA A 83 -3.93 8.53 6.06
C ALA A 83 -3.45 8.32 7.51
N THR A 84 -2.51 7.40 7.68
CA THR A 84 -1.77 7.13 8.93
C THR A 84 -0.29 6.91 8.62
N THR A 85 0.57 6.89 9.63
CA THR A 85 2.01 6.63 9.44
C THR A 85 2.60 5.91 10.64
N ASN A 86 3.62 5.09 10.40
CA ASN A 86 4.47 4.51 11.43
C ASN A 86 5.81 5.27 11.58
N GLY A 87 5.97 6.42 10.92
CA GLY A 87 7.20 7.22 10.90
C GLY A 87 8.15 6.92 9.73
N GLU A 88 8.01 5.78 9.06
CA GLU A 88 8.75 5.44 7.83
C GLU A 88 7.84 5.44 6.59
N THR A 89 6.69 4.77 6.69
CA THR A 89 5.72 4.60 5.61
C THR A 89 4.48 5.48 5.85
N LEU A 90 4.00 6.13 4.79
CA LEU A 90 2.69 6.78 4.75
C LEU A 90 1.64 5.79 4.23
N PHE A 91 0.65 5.46 5.05
CA PHE A 91 -0.44 4.54 4.69
C PHE A 91 -1.66 5.35 4.29
N ILE A 92 -2.18 5.15 3.08
CA ILE A 92 -3.30 5.91 2.52
C ILE A 92 -4.43 4.94 2.17
N ASN A 93 -5.60 5.16 2.77
CA ASN A 93 -6.85 4.55 2.32
C ASN A 93 -7.49 5.46 1.24
N ALA A 94 -7.47 4.98 0.00
CA ALA A 94 -8.01 5.63 -1.18
C ALA A 94 -9.41 5.12 -1.58
N ALA A 95 -10.16 4.49 -0.67
CA ALA A 95 -11.54 4.07 -0.93
C ALA A 95 -12.44 5.29 -1.20
N ILE A 96 -12.89 5.44 -2.44
CA ILE A 96 -13.78 6.53 -2.88
C ILE A 96 -15.24 6.25 -2.52
N CYS A 97 -15.66 5.00 -2.68
CA CYS A 97 -17.06 4.61 -2.53
C CYS A 97 -17.42 4.29 -1.08
N SER A 98 -18.69 4.49 -0.73
CA SER A 98 -19.32 3.87 0.45
C SER A 98 -19.64 2.40 0.19
N ASP A 99 -20.05 1.65 1.20
CA ASP A 99 -20.57 0.26 1.05
C ASP A 99 -21.76 0.15 0.09
N LYS A 100 -22.43 1.28 -0.21
CA LYS A 100 -23.54 1.36 -1.17
C LYS A 100 -23.08 1.70 -2.60
N ASN A 101 -21.77 1.67 -2.86
CA ASN A 101 -21.16 2.05 -4.14
C ASN A 101 -21.49 3.49 -4.58
N THR A 102 -21.71 4.39 -3.61
CA THR A 102 -21.87 5.82 -3.88
C THR A 102 -20.53 6.51 -3.67
N PRO A 103 -20.09 7.41 -4.57
CA PRO A 103 -18.86 8.18 -4.35
C PRO A 103 -19.05 9.08 -3.13
N LEU A 104 -18.31 8.79 -2.06
CA LEU A 104 -18.42 9.48 -0.77
C LEU A 104 -17.16 10.29 -0.47
N ASN A 105 -15.99 9.72 -0.73
CA ASN A 105 -14.70 10.32 -0.43
C ASN A 105 -14.10 10.96 -1.69
N ASN A 106 -13.48 12.12 -1.52
CA ASN A 106 -12.73 12.77 -2.60
C ASN A 106 -11.46 11.97 -2.92
N PRO A 107 -10.94 12.06 -4.16
CA PRO A 107 -9.62 11.53 -4.49
C PRO A 107 -8.56 12.10 -3.55
N VAL A 108 -7.63 11.25 -3.12
CA VAL A 108 -6.48 11.66 -2.29
C VAL A 108 -5.36 12.12 -3.21
N LEU A 109 -4.92 13.36 -3.02
CA LEU A 109 -3.73 13.89 -3.67
C LEU A 109 -2.57 13.86 -2.68
N PHE A 110 -1.43 13.31 -3.09
CA PHE A 110 -0.20 13.35 -2.32
C PHE A 110 0.99 13.63 -3.23
N ASP A 111 1.98 14.32 -2.69
CA ASP A 111 3.22 14.65 -3.37
C ASP A 111 4.34 13.72 -2.92
N LEU A 112 5.13 13.25 -3.88
CA LEU A 112 6.42 12.62 -3.62
C LEU A 112 7.53 13.56 -4.10
N PRO A 113 8.56 13.82 -3.28
CA PRO A 113 9.70 14.56 -3.75
C PRO A 113 10.39 13.76 -4.85
N LEU A 114 10.88 14.50 -5.84
CA LEU A 114 11.62 13.94 -6.95
C LEU A 114 12.87 13.19 -6.46
N PRO A 115 13.35 12.21 -7.23
CA PRO A 115 14.67 11.63 -7.01
C PRO A 115 15.76 12.71 -6.96
N GLU A 116 16.81 12.44 -6.22
CA GLU A 116 17.92 13.39 -6.07
C GLU A 116 18.53 13.75 -7.44
N GLY A 117 18.66 15.04 -7.72
CA GLY A 117 19.20 15.55 -8.99
C GLY A 117 18.16 15.81 -10.08
N GLU A 118 16.90 15.41 -9.90
CA GLU A 118 15.83 15.68 -10.86
C GLU A 118 15.08 16.98 -10.58
N LYS A 119 14.62 17.64 -11.64
CA LYS A 119 13.80 18.87 -11.57
C LYS A 119 12.52 18.68 -12.36
N LYS A 120 11.43 19.23 -11.85
CA LYS A 120 10.17 19.33 -12.58
C LYS A 120 10.36 20.31 -13.74
N GLU A 121 10.18 19.83 -14.96
CA GLU A 121 10.22 20.66 -16.19
C GLU A 121 9.11 21.73 -16.21
#